data_AF-A0A8T6JZE3-F1
#
_entry.id   AF-A0A8T6JZE3-F1
#
_cell.length_a   1.000
_cell.length_b   1.000
_cell.length_c   1.000
_cell.angle_alpha   90.00
_cell.angle_beta   90.00
_cell.angle_gamma   90.00
#
_symmetry.space_group_name_H-M   'P 1'
#
loop_
_entity.id
_entity.type
_entity.pdbx_description
1 polymer ?
#
loop_
_entity_poly.entity_id
_entity_poly.type
_entity_poly.pdbx_seq_one_letter_code
_entity_poly.pdbx_strand_id
1 'polypeptide(L)'
;MPLNVAVLTISDSRTLETDDSGALLAERIGSAGHKLHERLLEPDHRYRIRAVVSQWIADEGVDAVITTGGTGLTGRDGTPEAVEPLLDKQIEGFGEMFRVLSYEDIGTSTLQSRCLAGLANGTFVFCLPGSRNAVATGWDKLI
;
A
#
# COMPACT_ATOMS: atom_id res chain seq x y z
N MET A 1 -17.04 13.25 -0.89
CA MET A 1 -17.67 12.19 -0.09
C MET A 1 -16.56 11.46 0.64
N PRO A 2 -16.67 11.18 1.95
CA PRO A 2 -15.65 10.42 2.67
C PRO A 2 -15.56 8.99 2.10
N LEU A 3 -14.33 8.52 1.85
CA LEU A 3 -14.04 7.14 1.42
C LEU A 3 -13.68 6.29 2.64
N ASN A 4 -13.99 5.00 2.58
CA ASN A 4 -13.56 3.97 3.52
C ASN A 4 -12.28 3.31 3.01
N VAL A 5 -11.19 3.49 3.75
CA VAL A 5 -9.85 3.05 3.36
C VAL A 5 -9.36 1.98 4.32
N ALA A 6 -8.95 0.83 3.79
CA ALA A 6 -8.30 -0.22 4.54
C ALA A 6 -6.77 -0.13 4.41
N VAL A 7 -6.05 -0.42 5.50
CA VAL A 7 -4.57 -0.35 5.54
C VAL A 7 -3.98 -1.70 5.93
N LEU A 8 -3.07 -2.23 5.11
CA LEU A 8 -2.30 -3.43 5.43
C LEU A 8 -0.81 -3.12 5.55
N THR A 9 -0.26 -3.31 6.73
CA THR A 9 1.19 -3.30 6.93
C THR A 9 1.75 -4.71 6.74
N ILE A 10 2.81 -4.82 5.95
CA ILE A 10 3.46 -6.09 5.61
C ILE A 10 4.86 -6.07 6.23
N SER A 11 5.04 -6.85 7.30
CA SER A 11 6.30 -6.88 8.05
C SER A 11 6.45 -8.12 8.92
N ASP A 12 7.64 -8.72 8.90
CA ASP A 12 8.00 -9.85 9.78
C ASP A 12 8.38 -9.42 11.21
N SER A 13 8.67 -8.14 11.45
CA SER A 13 9.27 -7.66 12.70
C SER A 13 8.46 -6.59 13.43
N ARG A 14 7.55 -5.91 12.73
CA ARG A 14 6.71 -4.87 13.34
C ARG A 14 5.52 -5.49 14.05
N THR A 15 5.02 -4.74 15.02
CA THR A 15 3.75 -4.93 15.70
C THR A 15 2.88 -3.70 15.44
N LEU A 16 1.59 -3.72 15.80
CA LEU A 16 0.72 -2.56 15.61
C LEU A 16 1.23 -1.31 16.36
N GLU A 17 1.88 -1.51 17.51
CA GLU A 17 2.47 -0.44 18.34
C GLU A 17 3.73 0.16 17.72
N THR A 18 4.48 -0.64 16.95
CA THR A 18 5.74 -0.22 16.33
C THR A 18 5.58 0.10 14.85
N ASP A 19 4.40 -0.09 14.28
CA ASP A 19 4.12 0.19 12.87
C ASP A 19 3.88 1.69 12.62
N ASP A 20 5.00 2.41 12.50
CA ASP A 20 5.02 3.86 12.25
C ASP A 20 4.41 4.24 10.89
N SER A 21 4.50 3.36 9.89
CA SER A 21 4.04 3.61 8.52
C SER A 21 2.52 3.45 8.41
N GLY A 22 1.97 2.36 8.95
CA GLY A 22 0.52 2.17 9.02
C GLY A 22 -0.15 3.18 9.95
N ALA A 23 0.52 3.59 11.04
CA ALA A 23 0.02 4.66 11.91
C ALA A 23 -0.05 6.01 11.18
N LEU A 24 0.96 6.34 10.37
CA LEU A 24 0.96 7.55 9.54
C LEU A 24 -0.21 7.54 8.53
N LEU A 25 -0.47 6.42 7.86
CA LEU A 25 -1.60 6.31 6.94
C LEU A 25 -2.93 6.49 7.68
N ALA A 26 -3.11 5.81 8.81
CA ALA A 26 -4.32 5.93 9.63
C ALA A 26 -4.60 7.39 10.04
N GLU A 27 -3.57 8.11 10.50
CA GLU A 27 -3.64 9.53 10.82
C GLU A 27 -4.09 10.35 9.61
N ARG A 28 -3.39 10.19 8.47
CA ARG A 28 -3.63 10.99 7.26
C ARG A 28 -4.98 10.74 6.62
N ILE A 29 -5.46 9.50 6.62
CA ILE A 29 -6.82 9.13 6.20
C ILE A 29 -7.84 9.95 7.02
N GLY A 30 -7.70 9.95 8.36
CA GLY A 30 -8.57 10.72 9.23
C GLY A 30 -8.47 12.23 9.01
N SER A 31 -7.25 12.77 8.89
CA SER A 31 -7.01 14.20 8.65
C SER A 31 -7.56 14.70 7.31
N ALA A 32 -7.60 13.84 6.28
CA ALA A 32 -8.20 14.16 4.98
C ALA A 32 -9.74 14.06 4.99
N GLY A 33 -10.35 13.67 6.11
CA GLY A 33 -11.80 13.48 6.23
C GLY A 33 -12.31 12.16 5.65
N HIS A 34 -11.42 11.19 5.43
CA HIS A 34 -11.76 9.82 5.09
C HIS A 34 -11.89 8.95 6.35
N LYS A 35 -12.34 7.72 6.19
CA LYS A 35 -12.53 6.77 7.29
C LYS A 35 -11.54 5.63 7.16
N LEU A 36 -10.84 5.33 8.25
CA LEU A 36 -10.08 4.10 8.35
C LEU A 36 -11.07 2.96 8.60
N HIS A 37 -11.33 2.14 7.57
CA HIS A 37 -12.26 0.99 7.65
C HIS A 37 -11.69 -0.10 8.54
N GLU A 38 -10.46 -0.51 8.21
CA GLU A 38 -9.73 -1.53 8.95
C GLU A 38 -8.22 -1.29 8.81
N ARG A 39 -7.46 -1.67 9.83
CA ARG A 39 -5.99 -1.70 9.77
C ARG A 39 -5.50 -3.04 10.28
N LEU A 40 -4.73 -3.74 9.45
CA LEU A 40 -4.13 -5.04 9.77
C LEU A 40 -2.63 -5.03 9.57
N LEU A 41 -1.96 -6.00 10.18
CA LEU A 41 -0.54 -6.28 10.00
C LEU A 41 -0.36 -7.78 9.75
N GLU A 42 0.33 -8.12 8.66
CA GLU A 42 0.66 -9.50 8.30
C GLU A 42 2.16 -9.64 8.01
N PRO A 43 2.75 -10.85 8.20
CA PRO A 43 4.11 -11.11 7.77
C PRO A 43 4.23 -11.04 6.24
N ASP A 44 5.47 -10.96 5.74
CA ASP A 44 5.76 -10.92 4.31
C ASP A 44 5.52 -12.30 3.66
N HIS A 45 4.24 -12.62 3.50
CA HIS A 45 3.76 -13.91 3.05
C HIS A 45 2.66 -13.72 2.01
N ARG A 46 3.01 -14.00 0.75
CA ARG A 46 2.18 -13.82 -0.45
C ARG A 46 0.72 -14.25 -0.28
N TYR A 47 0.46 -15.42 0.30
CA TYR A 47 -0.90 -15.93 0.43
C TYR A 47 -1.72 -15.22 1.51
N ARG A 48 -1.07 -14.69 2.56
CA ARG A 48 -1.76 -13.91 3.60
C ARG A 48 -2.13 -12.54 3.07
N ILE A 49 -1.20 -11.89 2.38
CA ILE A 49 -1.44 -10.62 1.66
C ILE A 49 -2.63 -10.79 0.70
N ARG A 50 -2.64 -11.85 -0.11
CA ARG A 50 -3.75 -12.15 -1.02
C ARG A 50 -5.08 -12.34 -0.30
N ALA A 51 -5.10 -13.10 0.79
CA ALA A 51 -6.32 -13.36 1.54
C ALA A 51 -6.95 -12.05 2.05
N VAL A 52 -6.16 -11.21 2.71
CA VAL A 52 -6.62 -9.92 3.26
C VAL A 52 -7.07 -8.97 2.14
N VAL A 53 -6.23 -8.77 1.10
CA VAL A 53 -6.58 -7.85 0.01
C VAL A 53 -7.80 -8.33 -0.77
N SER A 54 -7.95 -9.64 -1.00
CA SER A 54 -9.14 -10.19 -1.67
C SER A 54 -10.41 -10.03 -0.84
N GLN A 55 -10.31 -10.18 0.49
CA GLN A 55 -11.44 -9.93 1.39
C GLN A 55 -11.93 -8.49 1.26
N TRP A 56 -11.01 -7.51 1.25
CA TRP A 56 -11.37 -6.10 1.11
C TRP A 56 -11.86 -5.74 -0.29
N ILE A 57 -11.31 -6.32 -1.35
CA ILE A 57 -11.83 -6.15 -2.72
C ILE A 57 -13.30 -6.64 -2.83
N ALA A 58 -13.67 -7.67 -2.08
CA ALA A 58 -15.03 -8.21 -2.08
C ALA A 58 -15.99 -7.50 -1.09
N ASP A 59 -15.48 -6.64 -0.21
CA ASP A 59 -16.27 -5.93 0.79
C ASP A 59 -16.83 -4.62 0.19
N GLU A 60 -18.16 -4.54 0.03
CA GLU A 60 -18.85 -3.34 -0.47
C GLU A 60 -18.64 -2.10 0.43
N GLY A 61 -18.15 -2.29 1.66
CA GLY A 61 -17.77 -1.22 2.56
C GLY A 61 -16.40 -0.60 2.29
N VAL A 62 -15.54 -1.20 1.45
CA VAL A 62 -14.16 -0.74 1.20
C VAL A 62 -14.03 -0.09 -0.17
N ASP A 63 -13.73 1.21 -0.17
CA ASP A 63 -13.48 1.97 -1.40
C ASP A 63 -12.02 1.88 -1.87
N ALA A 64 -11.08 1.80 -0.92
CA ALA A 64 -9.66 1.74 -1.23
C ALA A 64 -8.85 0.90 -0.23
N VAL A 65 -7.78 0.28 -0.72
CA VAL A 65 -6.80 -0.49 0.04
C VAL A 65 -5.42 0.14 -0.16
N ILE A 66 -4.71 0.38 0.93
CA ILE A 66 -3.32 0.83 0.91
C ILE A 66 -2.47 -0.18 1.67
N THR A 67 -1.49 -0.78 0.98
CA THR A 67 -0.49 -1.63 1.62
C THR A 67 0.83 -0.88 1.80
N THR A 68 1.58 -1.21 2.85
CA THR A 68 2.95 -0.72 3.06
C THR A 68 3.89 -1.85 3.46
N GLY A 69 4.98 -2.03 2.72
CA GLY A 69 6.00 -3.07 2.98
C GLY A 69 5.99 -4.22 1.98
N GLY A 70 7.01 -5.09 2.06
CA GLY A 70 7.19 -6.27 1.20
C GLY A 70 7.44 -5.97 -0.29
N THR A 71 7.91 -4.76 -0.63
CA THR A 71 8.20 -4.33 -2.02
C THR A 71 9.69 -4.33 -2.37
N GLY A 72 10.57 -4.78 -1.48
CA GLY A 72 12.02 -4.84 -1.72
C GLY A 72 12.41 -5.85 -2.81
N LEU A 73 13.72 -6.04 -3.04
CA LEU A 73 14.24 -6.96 -4.08
C LEU A 73 14.70 -8.31 -3.51
N THR A 74 14.48 -8.58 -2.23
CA THR A 74 14.90 -9.85 -1.64
C THR A 74 13.91 -10.96 -2.00
N GLY A 75 14.33 -12.22 -1.95
CA GLY A 75 13.48 -13.36 -2.32
C GLY A 75 12.22 -13.55 -1.45
N ARG A 76 12.05 -12.76 -0.38
CA ARG A 76 10.85 -12.76 0.46
C ARG A 76 9.84 -11.68 0.04
N ASP A 77 10.33 -10.55 -0.47
CA ASP A 77 9.50 -9.40 -0.83
C ASP A 77 8.53 -9.74 -1.96
N GLY A 78 7.26 -9.94 -1.59
CA GLY A 78 6.26 -10.49 -2.51
C GLY A 78 5.00 -9.66 -2.69
N THR A 79 4.93 -8.44 -2.16
CA THR A 79 3.70 -7.62 -2.18
C THR A 79 3.20 -7.34 -3.60
N PRO A 80 4.02 -6.87 -4.56
CA PRO A 80 3.56 -6.65 -5.93
C PRO A 80 3.04 -7.94 -6.57
N GLU A 81 3.78 -9.05 -6.44
CA GLU A 81 3.37 -10.36 -6.98
C GLU A 81 2.15 -10.97 -6.28
N ALA A 82 1.90 -10.58 -5.03
CA ALA A 82 0.71 -10.98 -4.29
C ALA A 82 -0.53 -10.26 -4.84
N VAL A 83 -0.42 -8.94 -5.04
CA VAL A 83 -1.53 -8.04 -5.37
C VAL A 83 -1.83 -7.99 -6.86
N GLU A 84 -0.82 -7.99 -7.73
CA GLU A 84 -0.98 -7.86 -9.18
C GLU A 84 -2.03 -8.81 -9.80
N PRO A 85 -2.07 -10.12 -9.45
CA PRO A 85 -3.05 -11.03 -10.03
C PRO A 85 -4.49 -10.80 -9.57
N LEU A 86 -4.70 -9.94 -8.57
CA LEU A 86 -6.03 -9.58 -8.06
C LEU A 86 -6.62 -8.37 -8.78
N LEU A 87 -5.82 -7.64 -9.57
CA LEU A 87 -6.23 -6.40 -10.21
C LEU A 87 -6.95 -6.67 -11.54
N ASP A 88 -8.10 -6.03 -11.74
CA ASP A 88 -8.78 -6.03 -13.04
C ASP A 88 -8.03 -5.13 -14.04
N LYS A 89 -7.50 -4.01 -13.54
CA LYS A 89 -6.74 -3.03 -14.32
C LYS A 89 -5.60 -2.46 -13.48
N GLN A 90 -4.41 -2.38 -14.06
CA GLN A 90 -3.29 -1.67 -13.44
C GLN A 90 -3.35 -0.18 -13.76
N ILE A 91 -2.88 0.64 -12.80
CA ILE A 91 -2.66 2.08 -12.96
C ILE A 91 -1.14 2.26 -13.09
N GLU A 92 -0.59 1.96 -14.27
CA GLU A 92 0.86 1.93 -14.52
C GLU A 92 1.56 3.25 -14.13
N GLY A 93 0.89 4.38 -14.42
CA GLY A 93 1.39 5.72 -14.11
C GLY A 93 1.65 5.99 -12.62
N PHE A 94 1.05 5.22 -11.70
CA PHE A 94 1.32 5.37 -10.27
C PHE A 94 2.76 5.01 -9.92
N GLY A 95 3.22 3.85 -10.34
CA GLY A 95 4.59 3.40 -10.06
C GLY A 95 5.63 4.27 -10.77
N GLU A 96 5.30 4.73 -11.98
CA GLU A 96 6.15 5.66 -12.75
C GLU A 96 6.33 6.99 -12.02
N MET A 97 5.23 7.65 -11.66
CA MET A 97 5.28 8.93 -10.97
C MET A 97 5.89 8.81 -9.58
N PHE A 98 5.60 7.72 -8.86
CA PHE A 98 6.23 7.47 -7.57
C PHE A 98 7.76 7.42 -7.68
N ARG A 99 8.29 6.76 -8.71
CA ARG A 99 9.75 6.68 -8.92
C ARG A 99 10.35 8.01 -9.30
N VAL A 100 9.65 8.82 -10.10
CA VAL A 100 10.07 10.20 -10.45
C VAL A 100 10.17 11.05 -9.18
N LEU A 101 9.10 11.10 -8.37
CA LEU A 101 9.08 11.87 -7.13
C LEU A 101 10.14 11.37 -6.14
N SER A 102 10.27 10.05 -5.98
CA SER A 102 11.26 9.46 -5.09
C SER A 102 12.70 9.72 -5.55
N TYR A 103 12.95 9.94 -6.85
CA TYR A 103 14.29 10.28 -7.33
C TYR A 103 14.77 11.61 -6.75
N GLU A 104 13.87 12.56 -6.51
CA GLU A 104 14.20 13.85 -5.90
C GLU A 104 14.67 13.70 -4.44
N ASP A 105 14.14 12.70 -3.72
CA ASP A 105 14.43 12.46 -2.30
C ASP A 105 15.60 11.48 -2.07
N ILE A 106 15.60 10.35 -2.78
CA ILE A 106 16.51 9.21 -2.53
C ILE A 106 17.41 8.86 -3.73
N GLY A 107 17.35 9.65 -4.80
CA GLY A 107 18.15 9.47 -6.01
C GLY A 107 17.95 8.09 -6.64
N THR A 108 19.05 7.47 -7.06
CA THR A 108 19.05 6.16 -7.75
C THR A 108 18.52 5.01 -6.89
N SER A 109 18.41 5.18 -5.57
CA SER A 109 17.78 4.19 -4.68
C SER A 109 16.33 3.90 -5.07
N THR A 110 15.66 4.85 -5.75
CA THR A 110 14.30 4.67 -6.31
C THR A 110 14.16 3.49 -7.26
N LEU A 111 15.26 3.03 -7.88
CA LEU A 111 15.26 1.85 -8.76
C LEU A 111 14.81 0.56 -8.04
N GLN A 112 14.89 0.53 -6.71
CA GLN A 112 14.46 -0.59 -5.88
C GLN A 112 12.98 -0.48 -5.45
N SER A 113 12.32 0.65 -5.72
CA SER A 113 10.94 0.90 -5.33
C SER A 113 9.97 0.21 -6.30
N ARG A 114 9.36 -0.89 -5.85
CA ARG A 114 8.36 -1.65 -6.61
C ARG A 114 6.93 -1.30 -6.21
N CYS A 115 6.55 -0.05 -6.43
CA CYS A 115 5.18 0.41 -6.19
C CYS A 115 4.24 -0.09 -7.30
N LEU A 116 3.03 -0.49 -6.92
CA LEU A 116 1.98 -0.99 -7.79
C LEU A 116 0.66 -0.33 -7.42
N ALA A 117 -0.18 -0.02 -8.40
CA ALA A 117 -1.56 0.35 -8.13
C ALA A 117 -2.51 -0.21 -9.18
N GLY A 118 -3.78 -0.33 -8.82
CA GLY A 118 -4.80 -0.82 -9.72
C GLY A 118 -6.21 -0.69 -9.17
N LEU A 119 -7.14 -1.20 -9.95
CA LEU A 119 -8.56 -1.31 -9.62
C LEU A 119 -8.95 -2.79 -9.65
N ALA A 120 -9.71 -3.23 -8.66
CA ALA A 120 -10.31 -4.56 -8.61
C ALA A 120 -11.72 -4.46 -8.02
N ASN A 121 -12.74 -4.94 -8.71
CA ASN A 121 -14.14 -4.89 -8.25
C ASN A 121 -14.64 -3.49 -7.81
N GLY A 122 -14.11 -2.42 -8.43
CA GLY A 122 -14.42 -1.04 -8.03
C GLY A 122 -13.64 -0.50 -6.83
N THR A 123 -12.82 -1.34 -6.17
CA THR A 123 -11.92 -0.95 -5.08
C THR A 123 -10.54 -0.56 -5.63
N PHE A 124 -10.05 0.61 -5.24
CA PHE A 124 -8.68 1.03 -5.57
C PHE A 124 -7.66 0.34 -4.68
N VAL A 125 -6.53 -0.11 -5.23
CA VAL A 125 -5.47 -0.78 -4.46
C VAL A 125 -4.14 -0.11 -4.75
N PHE A 126 -3.43 0.31 -3.69
CA PHE A 126 -2.12 0.95 -3.77
C PHE A 126 -1.10 0.20 -2.91
N CYS A 127 -0.01 -0.24 -3.51
CA CYS A 127 1.12 -0.88 -2.84
C CYS A 127 2.28 0.09 -2.70
N LEU A 128 2.58 0.50 -1.48
CA LEU A 128 3.67 1.41 -1.13
C LEU A 128 4.85 0.67 -0.48
N PRO A 129 6.07 1.23 -0.53
CA PRO A 129 7.20 0.70 0.23
C PRO A 129 7.00 0.82 1.74
N GLY A 130 7.78 0.07 2.50
CA GLY A 130 7.64 -0.01 3.96
C GLY A 130 8.16 1.20 4.75
N SER A 131 8.96 2.07 4.12
CA SER A 131 9.57 3.21 4.81
C SER A 131 8.55 4.33 5.02
N ARG A 132 8.60 4.96 6.20
CA ARG A 132 7.68 6.06 6.55
C ARG A 132 7.73 7.20 5.54
N ASN A 133 8.91 7.54 5.02
CA ASN A 133 9.07 8.58 4.00
C ASN A 133 8.43 8.18 2.66
N ALA A 134 8.60 6.94 2.22
CA ALA A 134 7.98 6.46 0.99
C ALA A 134 6.44 6.45 1.08
N VAL A 135 5.91 6.02 2.23
CA VAL A 135 4.48 6.15 2.53
C VAL A 135 4.05 7.61 2.52
N ALA A 136 4.87 8.50 3.06
CA ALA A 136 4.56 9.91 3.08
C ALA A 136 4.46 10.50 1.67
N THR A 137 5.44 10.23 0.81
CA THR A 137 5.45 10.65 -0.59
C THR A 137 4.28 10.05 -1.37
N GLY A 138 3.98 8.77 -1.17
CA GLY A 138 2.86 8.09 -1.82
C GLY A 138 1.52 8.74 -1.49
N TRP A 139 1.26 9.00 -0.21
CA TRP A 139 0.03 9.66 0.21
C TRP A 139 -0.01 11.13 -0.23
N ASP A 140 0.97 11.96 0.16
CA ASP A 140 0.85 13.41 0.02
C ASP A 140 0.90 13.91 -1.43
N LYS A 141 1.45 13.11 -2.35
CA LYS A 141 1.70 13.54 -3.73
C LYS A 141 0.87 12.82 -4.77
N LEU A 142 0.32 11.64 -4.44
CA LEU A 142 -0.32 10.77 -5.43
C LEU A 142 -1.70 10.23 -5.03
N ILE A 143 -2.02 10.10 -3.73
CA ILE A 143 -3.25 9.46 -3.24
C ILE A 143 -4.19 10.52 -2.64
#